data_AF-A0A7K1NLX7-F1
#
_entry.id   AF-A0A7K1NLX7-F1
#
_cell.length_a   1.000
_cell.length_b   1.000
_cell.length_c   1.000
_cell.angle_alpha   90.00
_cell.angle_beta   90.00
_cell.angle_gamma   90.00
#
_symmetry.space_group_name_H-M   'P 1'
#
loop_
_entity.id
_entity.type
_entity.pdbx_description
1 polymer ?
#
loop_
_entity_poly.entity_id
_entity_poly.type
_entity_poly.pdbx_seq_one_letter_code
_entity_poly.pdbx_strand_id
1 'polypeptide(L)'
;MTIAENTASDVRDVIIVGSGPAGYTAAVYTARANLKPLLLAGSVTAGGELMNTTDVENYPGFPEGIMGPDLMENFEKQASRFGTEIQFEDVTSLDLEGPVKTVTIATGESFRAKAIILSTGSAYRELGLPNEKRLSGHGVSWCATCDGFFFKDQDIAVIGGGDSAMEEALFLTKFAKSVTVVHRRDTLKASKIMADRALAHEKINFIWNSTVDDVVGEDKVSGLKLKNLVDGTVSDLSVTGVFVAIGNDPRTDLIKDVLDLTPEGTIAVEGRSSKTSIPGVFAAGDVVDPTYRQAITASGSGCVAAIDVEHYLADLPA
;
A
#
# COMPACT_ATOMS: atom_id res chain seq x y z
N MET A 1 28.70 -30.62 -15.88
CA MET A 1 28.22 -29.26 -15.56
C MET A 1 28.09 -28.54 -16.88
N THR A 2 26.95 -28.69 -17.52
CA THR A 2 26.70 -28.13 -18.85
C THR A 2 26.03 -26.78 -18.63
N ILE A 3 26.73 -25.71 -19.00
CA ILE A 3 26.17 -24.36 -19.04
C ILE A 3 25.07 -24.41 -20.10
N ALA A 4 23.81 -24.27 -19.68
CA ALA A 4 22.68 -24.21 -20.60
C ALA A 4 22.82 -22.92 -21.43
N GLU A 5 22.98 -23.08 -22.74
CA GLU A 5 22.91 -22.00 -23.71
C GLU A 5 21.50 -21.42 -23.70
N ASN A 6 21.39 -20.17 -23.26
CA ASN A 6 20.13 -19.45 -23.08
C ASN A 6 19.67 -18.88 -24.43
N THR A 7 18.80 -19.61 -25.13
CA THR A 7 18.22 -19.19 -26.42
C THR A 7 17.12 -18.15 -26.23
N ALA A 8 16.91 -17.27 -27.22
CA ALA A 8 15.92 -16.18 -27.23
C ALA A 8 14.44 -16.59 -26.98
N SER A 9 14.14 -17.88 -26.83
CA SER A 9 12.80 -18.42 -26.52
C SER A 9 12.32 -18.18 -25.09
N ASP A 10 13.22 -17.82 -24.16
CA ASP A 10 12.91 -17.69 -22.72
C ASP A 10 12.66 -16.24 -22.26
N VAL A 11 12.62 -15.28 -23.19
CA VAL A 11 12.35 -13.87 -22.87
C VAL A 11 10.84 -13.61 -22.95
N ARG A 12 10.24 -13.28 -21.81
CA ARG A 12 8.82 -12.92 -21.69
C ARG A 12 8.57 -11.51 -22.23
N ASP A 13 7.34 -11.24 -22.65
CA ASP A 13 6.95 -9.88 -23.03
C ASP A 13 6.85 -8.99 -21.78
N VAL A 14 6.24 -9.50 -20.70
CA VAL A 14 6.07 -8.75 -19.45
C VAL A 14 6.16 -9.65 -18.21
N ILE A 15 6.82 -9.14 -17.17
CA ILE A 15 6.75 -9.64 -15.79
C ILE A 15 6.17 -8.55 -14.89
N ILE A 16 5.29 -8.95 -13.96
CA ILE A 16 4.65 -8.09 -12.98
C ILE A 16 5.16 -8.51 -11.60
N VAL A 17 5.68 -7.54 -10.84
CA VAL A 17 6.18 -7.76 -9.48
C VAL A 17 5.18 -7.17 -8.50
N GLY A 18 4.52 -8.02 -7.72
CA GLY A 18 3.48 -7.63 -6.77
C GLY A 18 2.08 -8.10 -7.17
N SER A 19 1.28 -8.46 -6.16
CA SER A 19 -0.05 -9.08 -6.26
C SER A 19 -1.14 -8.25 -5.57
N GLY A 20 -0.95 -6.95 -5.41
CA GLY A 20 -2.03 -6.06 -4.99
C GLY A 20 -3.06 -5.82 -6.11
N PRO A 21 -4.08 -4.96 -5.86
CA PRO A 21 -5.05 -4.57 -6.88
C PRO A 21 -4.42 -4.05 -8.18
N ALA A 22 -3.31 -3.31 -8.08
CA ALA A 22 -2.55 -2.82 -9.24
C ALA A 22 -1.96 -3.98 -10.07
N GLY A 23 -1.25 -4.91 -9.43
CA GLY A 23 -0.58 -6.03 -10.09
C GLY A 23 -1.57 -6.96 -10.79
N TYR A 24 -2.64 -7.37 -10.11
CA TYR A 24 -3.66 -8.21 -10.74
C TYR A 24 -4.43 -7.50 -11.84
N THR A 25 -4.72 -6.19 -11.70
CA THR A 25 -5.34 -5.44 -12.81
C THR A 25 -4.42 -5.41 -14.02
N ALA A 26 -3.14 -5.12 -13.81
CA ALA A 26 -2.15 -5.14 -14.87
C ALA A 26 -2.06 -6.52 -15.55
N ALA A 27 -2.11 -7.59 -14.76
CA ALA A 27 -2.09 -8.97 -15.25
C ALA A 27 -3.30 -9.29 -16.12
N VAL A 28 -4.51 -8.90 -15.70
CA VAL A 28 -5.73 -9.09 -16.49
C VAL A 28 -5.63 -8.40 -17.85
N TYR A 29 -5.19 -7.14 -17.88
CA TYR A 29 -5.10 -6.38 -19.13
C TYR A 29 -4.01 -6.92 -20.06
N THR A 30 -2.80 -7.18 -19.55
CA THR A 30 -1.70 -7.75 -20.35
C THR A 30 -1.99 -9.17 -20.84
N ALA A 31 -2.66 -10.00 -20.03
CA ALA A 31 -3.10 -11.33 -20.46
C ALA A 31 -4.14 -11.26 -21.59
N ARG A 32 -5.10 -10.33 -21.50
CA ARG A 32 -6.09 -10.09 -22.57
C ARG A 32 -5.48 -9.53 -23.85
N ALA A 33 -4.37 -8.81 -23.75
CA ALA A 33 -3.54 -8.39 -24.88
C ALA A 33 -2.63 -9.53 -25.43
N ASN A 34 -2.80 -10.77 -24.95
CA ASN A 34 -2.05 -11.95 -25.37
C ASN A 34 -0.53 -11.86 -25.10
N LEU A 35 -0.12 -11.08 -24.09
CA LEU A 35 1.29 -10.90 -23.69
C LEU A 35 1.80 -11.96 -22.70
N LYS A 36 0.94 -12.93 -22.33
CA LYS A 36 1.26 -14.07 -21.45
C LYS A 36 2.06 -13.66 -20.19
N PRO A 37 1.52 -12.76 -19.35
CA PRO A 37 2.24 -12.18 -18.23
C PRO A 37 2.61 -13.24 -17.18
N LEU A 38 3.80 -13.10 -16.60
CA LEU A 38 4.17 -13.73 -15.33
C LEU A 38 3.98 -12.71 -14.21
N LEU A 39 3.17 -13.05 -13.21
CA LEU A 39 3.01 -12.27 -11.98
C LEU A 39 3.71 -12.98 -10.82
N LEU A 40 4.65 -12.27 -10.18
CA LEU A 40 5.36 -12.71 -8.99
C LEU A 40 4.64 -12.15 -7.76
N ALA A 41 3.89 -13.02 -7.07
CA ALA A 41 2.92 -12.61 -6.07
C ALA A 41 3.51 -12.36 -4.68
N GLY A 42 4.73 -12.80 -4.44
CA GLY A 42 5.31 -12.91 -3.10
C GLY A 42 4.85 -14.19 -2.41
N SER A 43 5.73 -14.75 -1.57
CA SER A 43 5.49 -16.06 -0.93
C SER A 43 4.51 -15.98 0.24
N VAL A 44 4.56 -14.87 0.99
CA VAL A 44 3.74 -14.64 2.19
C VAL A 44 2.72 -13.53 2.00
N THR A 45 3.03 -12.53 1.17
CA THR A 45 2.23 -11.29 1.05
C THR A 45 1.32 -11.25 -0.18
N ALA A 46 1.02 -12.42 -0.75
CA ALA A 46 0.14 -12.55 -1.90
C ALA A 46 -1.23 -11.93 -1.62
N GLY A 47 -1.71 -11.06 -2.53
CA GLY A 47 -2.95 -10.28 -2.34
C GLY A 47 -2.72 -8.87 -1.74
N GLY A 48 -1.54 -8.60 -1.18
CA GLY A 48 -1.19 -7.30 -0.62
C GLY A 48 -1.99 -6.92 0.64
N GLU A 49 -2.06 -5.62 0.93
CA GLU A 49 -2.60 -5.11 2.20
C GLU A 49 -4.10 -5.43 2.42
N LEU A 50 -4.86 -5.66 1.35
CA LEU A 50 -6.28 -6.05 1.47
C LEU A 50 -6.46 -7.44 2.10
N MET A 51 -5.42 -8.28 2.17
CA MET A 51 -5.49 -9.54 2.91
C MET A 51 -5.64 -9.33 4.43
N ASN A 52 -5.27 -8.15 4.92
CA ASN A 52 -5.31 -7.80 6.34
C ASN A 52 -6.57 -7.00 6.71
N THR A 53 -7.41 -6.63 5.74
CA THR A 53 -8.67 -5.93 6.00
C THR A 53 -9.85 -6.89 6.10
N THR A 54 -10.84 -6.52 6.90
CA THR A 54 -12.08 -7.28 7.03
C THR A 54 -13.05 -6.90 5.93
N ASP A 55 -13.65 -5.71 5.98
CA ASP A 55 -14.69 -5.27 5.05
C ASP A 55 -14.20 -4.15 4.10
N VAL A 56 -14.62 -4.22 2.84
CA VAL A 56 -14.30 -3.25 1.78
C VAL A 56 -15.60 -2.74 1.18
N GLU A 57 -16.05 -1.58 1.66
CA GLU A 57 -17.31 -0.95 1.20
C GLU A 57 -17.10 0.10 0.10
N ASN A 58 -15.85 0.47 -0.18
CA ASN A 58 -15.50 1.57 -1.08
C ASN A 58 -14.93 1.12 -2.44
N TYR A 59 -14.90 -0.19 -2.71
CA TYR A 59 -14.54 -0.72 -4.03
C TYR A 59 -15.81 -0.87 -4.90
N PRO A 60 -15.94 -0.12 -6.01
CA PRO A 60 -17.16 -0.13 -6.81
C PRO A 60 -17.42 -1.50 -7.45
N GLY A 61 -18.68 -1.92 -7.47
CA GLY A 61 -19.11 -3.24 -7.96
C GLY A 61 -19.61 -4.18 -6.87
N PHE A 62 -19.36 -3.84 -5.60
CA PHE A 62 -19.80 -4.60 -4.42
C PHE A 62 -20.74 -3.75 -3.55
N PRO A 63 -22.03 -3.63 -3.92
CA PRO A 63 -22.97 -2.72 -3.24
C PRO A 63 -23.24 -3.08 -1.76
N GLU A 64 -23.02 -4.34 -1.38
CA GLU A 64 -23.19 -4.85 -0.02
C GLU A 64 -21.84 -5.02 0.71
N GLY A 65 -20.77 -4.43 0.19
CA GLY A 65 -19.40 -4.69 0.65
C GLY A 65 -18.86 -6.05 0.21
N ILE A 66 -17.59 -6.30 0.52
CA ILE A 66 -16.89 -7.57 0.28
C ILE A 66 -15.71 -7.69 1.23
N MET A 67 -15.40 -8.92 1.66
CA MET A 67 -14.21 -9.11 2.46
C MET A 67 -12.93 -8.84 1.66
N GLY A 68 -11.93 -8.20 2.27
CA GLY A 68 -10.65 -7.92 1.63
C GLY A 68 -10.00 -9.14 0.95
N PRO A 69 -9.84 -10.28 1.66
CA PRO A 69 -9.35 -11.53 1.07
C PRO A 69 -10.22 -12.06 -0.07
N ASP A 70 -11.55 -12.00 0.04
CA ASP A 70 -12.47 -12.46 -1.01
C ASP A 70 -12.37 -11.59 -2.27
N LEU A 71 -12.17 -10.27 -2.09
CA LEU A 71 -11.90 -9.37 -3.19
C LEU A 71 -10.61 -9.78 -3.90
N MET A 72 -9.51 -9.98 -3.18
CA MET A 72 -8.23 -10.37 -3.78
C MET A 72 -8.28 -11.75 -4.45
N GLU A 73 -9.00 -12.71 -3.87
CA GLU A 73 -9.24 -14.01 -4.50
C GLU A 73 -9.96 -13.86 -5.86
N ASN A 74 -10.94 -12.94 -5.95
CA ASN A 74 -11.60 -12.63 -7.22
C ASN A 74 -10.64 -12.04 -8.26
N PHE A 75 -9.73 -11.14 -7.84
CA PHE A 75 -8.69 -10.61 -8.73
C PHE A 75 -7.77 -11.71 -9.24
N GLU A 76 -7.30 -12.60 -8.37
CA GLU A 76 -6.43 -13.74 -8.72
C GLU A 76 -7.12 -14.68 -9.71
N LYS A 77 -8.37 -15.08 -9.43
CA LYS A 77 -9.18 -15.92 -10.30
C LYS A 77 -9.38 -15.27 -11.67
N GLN A 78 -9.60 -13.96 -11.72
CA GLN A 78 -9.77 -13.23 -12.97
C GLN A 78 -8.48 -13.19 -13.81
N ALA A 79 -7.33 -12.92 -13.18
CA ALA A 79 -6.03 -12.93 -13.85
C ALA A 79 -5.72 -14.33 -14.41
N SER A 80 -5.85 -15.37 -13.57
CA SER A 80 -5.63 -16.77 -13.95
C SER A 80 -6.52 -17.20 -15.12
N ARG A 81 -7.80 -16.81 -15.10
CA ARG A 81 -8.77 -17.12 -16.17
C ARG A 81 -8.33 -16.62 -17.54
N PHE A 82 -7.63 -15.48 -17.61
CA PHE A 82 -7.13 -14.92 -18.87
C PHE A 82 -5.73 -15.43 -19.27
N GLY A 83 -5.13 -16.31 -18.47
CA GLY A 83 -3.86 -16.96 -18.80
C GLY A 83 -2.63 -16.28 -18.21
N THR A 84 -2.79 -15.46 -17.16
CA THR A 84 -1.65 -15.04 -16.34
C THR A 84 -1.02 -16.24 -15.65
N GLU A 85 0.29 -16.39 -15.75
CA GLU A 85 1.05 -17.30 -14.90
C GLU A 85 1.34 -16.61 -13.58
N ILE A 86 0.96 -17.22 -12.45
CA ILE A 86 1.15 -16.64 -11.12
C ILE A 86 2.13 -17.54 -10.35
N GLN A 87 3.22 -16.96 -9.85
CA GLN A 87 4.15 -17.65 -8.96
C GLN A 87 4.17 -16.97 -7.59
N PHE A 88 4.01 -17.79 -6.55
CA PHE A 88 3.99 -17.36 -5.15
C PHE A 88 5.41 -17.36 -4.58
N GLU A 89 6.26 -16.52 -5.16
CA GLU A 89 7.67 -16.41 -4.80
C GLU A 89 8.07 -14.94 -4.66
N ASP A 90 8.99 -14.67 -3.74
CA ASP A 90 9.51 -13.32 -3.52
C ASP A 90 10.60 -12.99 -4.53
N VAL A 91 10.56 -11.78 -5.07
CA VAL A 91 11.66 -11.22 -5.87
C VAL A 91 12.77 -10.78 -4.93
N THR A 92 14.00 -11.19 -5.23
CA THR A 92 15.20 -10.88 -4.43
C THR A 92 16.16 -9.95 -5.14
N SER A 93 16.14 -9.90 -6.48
CA SER A 93 16.95 -8.95 -7.24
C SER A 93 16.35 -8.61 -8.60
N LEU A 94 16.71 -7.43 -9.09
CA LEU A 94 16.32 -6.89 -10.38
C LEU A 94 17.57 -6.36 -11.09
N ASP A 95 17.81 -6.85 -12.30
CA ASP A 95 18.73 -6.24 -13.26
C ASP A 95 17.89 -5.55 -14.34
N LEU A 96 17.92 -4.21 -14.32
CA LEU A 96 17.06 -3.37 -15.14
C LEU A 96 17.80 -2.73 -16.33
N GLU A 97 19.06 -3.10 -16.56
CA GLU A 97 19.87 -2.54 -17.64
C GLU A 97 19.50 -3.11 -19.01
N GLY A 98 19.73 -2.34 -20.06
CA GLY A 98 19.54 -2.78 -21.45
C GLY A 98 18.08 -3.02 -21.85
N PRO A 99 17.83 -3.62 -23.03
CA PRO A 99 16.48 -3.83 -23.58
C PRO A 99 15.73 -5.02 -22.98
N VAL A 100 16.43 -5.93 -22.29
CA VAL A 100 15.85 -7.12 -21.65
C VAL A 100 16.25 -7.12 -20.19
N LYS A 101 15.25 -7.10 -19.31
CA LYS A 101 15.39 -7.05 -17.85
C LYS A 101 15.47 -8.46 -17.29
N THR A 102 16.10 -8.63 -16.13
CA THR A 102 16.16 -9.90 -15.41
C THR A 102 15.60 -9.74 -14.00
N VAL A 103 14.74 -10.69 -13.60
CA VAL A 103 14.14 -10.76 -12.26
C VAL A 103 14.56 -12.07 -11.62
N THR A 104 15.16 -12.03 -10.44
CA THR A 104 15.55 -13.24 -9.70
C THR A 104 14.65 -13.42 -8.49
N ILE A 105 14.15 -14.63 -8.30
CA ILE A 105 13.27 -14.99 -7.17
C ILE A 105 14.04 -15.70 -6.06
N ALA A 106 13.39 -15.88 -4.91
CA ALA A 106 14.00 -16.44 -3.70
C ALA A 106 14.57 -17.87 -3.87
N THR A 107 14.02 -18.64 -4.80
CA THR A 107 14.53 -19.99 -5.15
C THR A 107 15.86 -19.95 -5.90
N GLY A 108 16.30 -18.76 -6.34
CA GLY A 108 17.49 -18.56 -7.19
C GLY A 108 17.20 -18.68 -8.69
N GLU A 109 15.96 -18.98 -9.09
CA GLU A 109 15.55 -18.93 -10.49
C GLU A 109 15.48 -17.48 -10.99
N SER A 110 15.85 -17.27 -12.27
CA SER A 110 15.82 -15.95 -12.91
C SER A 110 14.95 -15.99 -14.17
N PHE A 111 14.09 -14.98 -14.30
CA PHE A 111 13.24 -14.76 -15.46
C PHE A 111 13.70 -13.52 -16.23
N ARG A 112 13.52 -13.54 -17.54
CA ARG A 112 13.88 -12.42 -18.42
C ARG A 112 12.65 -11.84 -19.09
N ALA A 113 12.57 -10.52 -19.22
CA ALA A 113 11.45 -9.87 -19.90
C ALA A 113 11.83 -8.58 -20.63
N LYS A 114 11.07 -8.24 -21.67
CA LYS A 114 11.19 -6.94 -22.37
C LYS A 114 10.64 -5.79 -21.53
N ALA A 115 9.59 -6.04 -20.75
CA ALA A 115 8.98 -5.06 -19.86
C ALA A 115 8.76 -5.60 -18.43
N ILE A 116 8.87 -4.73 -17.43
CA ILE A 116 8.58 -5.01 -16.02
C ILE A 116 7.54 -4.01 -15.50
N ILE A 117 6.51 -4.49 -14.80
CA ILE A 117 5.60 -3.64 -14.01
C ILE A 117 5.89 -3.86 -12.52
N LEU A 118 6.31 -2.79 -11.84
CA LEU A 118 6.53 -2.75 -10.40
C LEU A 118 5.25 -2.30 -9.68
N SER A 119 4.65 -3.21 -8.92
CA SER A 119 3.41 -2.99 -8.17
C SER A 119 3.53 -3.49 -6.74
N THR A 120 4.69 -3.27 -6.14
CA THR A 120 5.09 -3.77 -4.82
C THR A 120 4.35 -3.11 -3.65
N GLY A 121 3.59 -2.05 -3.91
CA GLY A 121 2.76 -1.37 -2.93
C GLY A 121 3.56 -0.58 -1.90
N SER A 122 2.92 -0.35 -0.76
CA SER A 122 3.45 0.41 0.37
C SER A 122 2.99 -0.23 1.67
N ALA A 123 3.82 -0.23 2.69
CA ALA A 123 3.48 -0.77 4.01
C ALA A 123 3.12 0.36 4.97
N TYR A 124 2.13 0.15 5.84
CA TYR A 124 1.86 1.09 6.93
C TYR A 124 2.99 1.04 7.96
N ARG A 125 3.34 2.19 8.52
CA ARG A 125 4.20 2.23 9.70
C ARG A 125 3.38 1.88 10.93
N GLU A 126 3.81 0.85 11.63
CA GLU A 126 3.21 0.37 12.87
C GLU A 126 3.87 1.02 14.10
N LEU A 127 3.15 1.06 15.21
CA LEU A 127 3.72 1.42 16.52
C LEU A 127 4.64 0.30 17.05
N GLY A 128 4.47 -0.92 16.56
CA GLY A 128 5.26 -2.09 16.93
C GLY A 128 4.78 -2.74 18.22
N LEU A 129 3.49 -2.58 18.55
CA LEU A 129 2.90 -3.09 19.79
C LEU A 129 2.22 -4.45 19.55
N PRO A 130 2.38 -5.44 20.45
CA PRO A 130 1.71 -6.73 20.29
C PRO A 130 0.17 -6.61 20.18
N ASN A 131 -0.43 -5.70 20.96
CA ASN A 131 -1.88 -5.49 20.94
C ASN A 131 -2.35 -4.65 19.75
N GLU A 132 -1.50 -3.82 19.15
CA GLU A 132 -1.82 -3.16 17.87
C GLU A 132 -2.10 -4.23 16.80
N LYS A 133 -1.19 -5.20 16.66
CA LYS A 133 -1.34 -6.30 15.70
C LYS A 133 -2.51 -7.22 16.04
N ARG A 134 -2.68 -7.58 17.32
CA ARG A 134 -3.77 -8.48 17.76
C ARG A 134 -5.16 -7.89 17.57
N LEU A 135 -5.31 -6.57 17.72
CA LEU A 135 -6.58 -5.85 17.61
C LEU A 135 -6.79 -5.19 16.23
N SER A 136 -5.94 -5.51 15.24
CA SER A 136 -6.10 -5.12 13.85
C SER A 136 -7.50 -5.51 13.33
N GLY A 137 -8.23 -4.55 12.75
CA GLY A 137 -9.62 -4.76 12.30
C GLY A 137 -10.67 -4.86 13.42
N HIS A 138 -10.23 -4.83 14.69
CA HIS A 138 -11.08 -4.87 15.89
C HIS A 138 -10.96 -3.59 16.72
N GLY A 139 -10.86 -2.46 16.03
CA GLY A 139 -10.71 -1.13 16.63
C GLY A 139 -9.35 -0.47 16.35
N VAL A 140 -8.35 -1.21 15.84
CA VAL A 140 -7.11 -0.64 15.29
C VAL A 140 -7.21 -0.58 13.77
N SER A 141 -6.86 0.57 13.19
CA SER A 141 -6.83 0.82 11.75
C SER A 141 -5.63 1.69 11.37
N TRP A 142 -5.15 1.54 10.14
CA TRP A 142 -4.17 2.43 9.51
C TRP A 142 -4.75 3.24 8.34
N CYS A 143 -6.07 3.19 8.14
CA CYS A 143 -6.75 3.89 7.05
C CYS A 143 -8.08 4.49 7.52
N ALA A 144 -8.07 5.79 7.84
CA ALA A 144 -9.30 6.52 8.19
C ALA A 144 -10.37 6.49 7.08
N THR A 145 -9.96 6.60 5.80
CA THR A 145 -10.90 6.61 4.66
C THR A 145 -11.58 5.26 4.47
N CYS A 146 -10.92 4.17 4.85
CA CYS A 146 -11.43 2.82 4.75
C CYS A 146 -12.45 2.54 5.87
N ASP A 147 -12.06 2.81 7.12
CA ASP A 147 -12.80 2.29 8.28
C ASP A 147 -13.57 3.36 9.06
N GLY A 148 -13.35 4.64 8.77
CA GLY A 148 -13.88 5.75 9.56
C GLY A 148 -15.40 5.75 9.71
N PHE A 149 -16.12 5.20 8.73
CA PHE A 149 -17.58 5.07 8.76
C PHE A 149 -18.06 4.15 9.91
N PHE A 150 -17.32 3.10 10.24
CA PHE A 150 -17.69 2.14 11.30
C PHE A 150 -17.62 2.73 12.72
N PHE A 151 -16.94 3.87 12.88
CA PHE A 151 -16.76 4.55 14.17
C PHE A 151 -17.73 5.73 14.35
N LYS A 152 -18.88 5.68 13.68
CA LYS A 152 -19.93 6.69 13.83
C LYS A 152 -20.37 6.82 15.29
N ASP A 153 -20.43 8.07 15.77
CA ASP A 153 -20.83 8.45 17.13
C ASP A 153 -19.93 7.86 18.25
N GLN A 154 -18.72 7.42 17.90
CA GLN A 154 -17.74 6.87 18.84
C GLN A 154 -16.61 7.86 19.18
N ASP A 155 -15.94 7.64 20.31
CA ASP A 155 -14.76 8.39 20.74
C ASP A 155 -13.51 7.63 20.28
N ILE A 156 -12.67 8.27 19.45
CA ILE A 156 -11.52 7.63 18.79
C ILE A 156 -10.21 8.40 19.00
N ALA A 157 -9.09 7.72 18.77
CA ALA A 157 -7.76 8.32 18.77
C ALA A 157 -7.09 8.28 17.38
N VAL A 158 -6.33 9.32 17.05
CA VAL A 158 -5.44 9.36 15.87
C VAL A 158 -4.01 9.54 16.35
N ILE A 159 -3.11 8.65 15.93
CA ILE A 159 -1.71 8.67 16.35
C ILE A 159 -0.87 9.27 15.23
N GLY A 160 -0.24 10.41 15.47
CA GLY A 160 0.58 11.07 14.45
C GLY A 160 0.66 12.59 14.63
N GLY A 161 1.31 13.26 13.70
CA GLY A 161 1.38 14.74 13.71
C GLY A 161 1.95 15.38 12.46
N GLY A 162 2.00 14.64 11.34
CA GLY A 162 2.22 15.18 10.01
C GLY A 162 0.88 15.55 9.35
N ASP A 163 0.93 15.98 8.09
CA ASP A 163 -0.29 16.32 7.34
C ASP A 163 -1.27 15.14 7.26
N SER A 164 -0.80 13.92 6.99
CA SER A 164 -1.66 12.72 6.95
C SER A 164 -2.47 12.53 8.22
N ALA A 165 -1.85 12.66 9.40
CA ALA A 165 -2.58 12.54 10.67
C ALA A 165 -3.65 13.64 10.84
N MET A 166 -3.39 14.85 10.37
CA MET A 166 -4.34 15.96 10.47
C MET A 166 -5.48 15.82 9.46
N GLU A 167 -5.18 15.37 8.25
CA GLU A 167 -6.18 15.05 7.22
C GLU A 167 -7.11 13.93 7.70
N GLU A 168 -6.54 12.85 8.24
CA GLU A 168 -7.32 11.73 8.78
C GLU A 168 -8.15 12.15 9.99
N ALA A 169 -7.57 12.90 10.94
CA ALA A 169 -8.32 13.40 12.10
C ALA A 169 -9.52 14.27 11.67
N LEU A 170 -9.31 15.20 10.72
CA LEU A 170 -10.37 16.05 10.17
C LEU A 170 -11.40 15.25 9.36
N PHE A 171 -10.98 14.21 8.64
CA PHE A 171 -11.90 13.33 7.93
C PHE A 171 -12.81 12.57 8.90
N LEU A 172 -12.23 12.04 9.98
CA LEU A 172 -12.93 11.25 10.97
C LEU A 172 -13.96 12.04 11.78
N THR A 173 -13.81 13.37 11.93
CA THR A 173 -14.79 14.20 12.64
C THR A 173 -16.19 14.20 11.99
N LYS A 174 -16.28 13.80 10.72
CA LYS A 174 -17.54 13.61 9.98
C LYS A 174 -18.38 12.47 10.54
N PHE A 175 -17.74 11.47 11.16
CA PHE A 175 -18.38 10.26 11.67
C PHE A 175 -18.30 10.18 13.19
N ALA A 176 -17.10 10.39 13.75
CA ALA A 176 -16.84 10.23 15.17
C ALA A 176 -17.53 11.30 16.03
N LYS A 177 -17.82 10.92 17.27
CA LYS A 177 -18.29 11.82 18.32
C LYS A 177 -17.16 12.76 18.76
N SER A 178 -15.97 12.22 19.00
CA SER A 178 -14.76 13.00 19.27
C SER A 178 -13.52 12.31 18.71
N VAL A 179 -12.50 13.10 18.38
CA VAL A 179 -11.21 12.63 17.88
C VAL A 179 -10.11 13.17 18.77
N THR A 180 -9.31 12.28 19.37
CA THR A 180 -8.15 12.67 20.18
C THR A 180 -6.87 12.39 19.41
N VAL A 181 -6.16 13.43 19.00
CA VAL A 181 -4.84 13.30 18.39
C VAL A 181 -3.80 13.10 19.47
N VAL A 182 -3.05 12.02 19.41
CA VAL A 182 -1.89 11.76 20.26
C VAL A 182 -0.62 12.02 19.47
N HIS A 183 0.19 12.97 19.95
CA HIS A 183 1.45 13.32 19.31
C HIS A 183 2.62 13.31 20.29
N ARG A 184 3.75 12.74 19.83
CA ARG A 184 4.97 12.57 20.65
C ARG A 184 5.75 13.86 20.94
N ARG A 185 5.39 14.98 20.33
CA ARG A 185 6.04 16.29 20.55
C ARG A 185 5.00 17.32 21.00
N ASP A 186 5.45 18.52 21.32
CA ASP A 186 4.63 19.69 21.65
C ASP A 186 4.22 20.51 20.40
N THR A 187 4.73 20.12 19.23
CA THR A 187 4.54 20.83 17.96
C THR A 187 4.32 19.82 16.83
N LEU A 188 3.41 20.17 15.89
CA LEU A 188 3.11 19.35 14.72
C LEU A 188 4.16 19.55 13.62
N LYS A 189 4.41 18.50 12.84
CA LYS A 189 5.15 18.56 11.57
C LYS A 189 4.24 18.97 10.40
N ALA A 190 2.91 18.85 10.57
CA ALA A 190 1.93 19.24 9.57
C ALA A 190 2.14 20.68 9.07
N SER A 191 1.78 20.92 7.82
CA SER A 191 1.70 22.25 7.25
C SER A 191 0.85 23.17 8.14
N LYS A 192 1.21 24.45 8.21
CA LYS A 192 0.55 25.41 9.10
C LYS A 192 -0.97 25.44 8.91
N ILE A 193 -1.42 25.42 7.65
CA ILE A 193 -2.85 25.46 7.33
C ILE A 193 -3.57 24.21 7.86
N MET A 194 -2.95 23.03 7.76
CA MET A 194 -3.54 21.79 8.26
C MET A 194 -3.57 21.75 9.79
N ALA A 195 -2.47 22.16 10.43
CA ALA A 195 -2.41 22.28 11.88
C ALA A 195 -3.46 23.25 12.41
N ASP A 196 -3.57 24.46 11.83
CA ASP A 196 -4.53 25.48 12.23
C ASP A 196 -5.98 24.98 12.10
N ARG A 197 -6.30 24.25 11.02
CA ARG A 197 -7.63 23.64 10.82
C ARG A 197 -7.95 22.59 11.88
N ALA A 198 -7.00 21.70 12.18
CA ALA A 198 -7.21 20.65 13.17
C ALA A 198 -7.34 21.22 14.59
N LEU A 199 -6.49 22.19 14.95
CA LEU A 199 -6.52 22.88 16.25
C LEU A 199 -7.81 23.68 16.48
N ALA A 200 -8.40 24.22 15.43
CA ALA A 200 -9.64 25.00 15.51
C ALA A 200 -10.91 24.14 15.51
N HIS A 201 -10.82 22.83 15.27
CA HIS A 201 -11.98 21.97 15.12
C HIS A 201 -12.53 21.50 16.47
N GLU A 202 -13.80 21.78 16.77
CA GLU A 202 -14.43 21.53 18.08
C GLU A 202 -14.42 20.07 18.55
N LYS A 203 -14.47 19.11 17.62
CA LYS A 203 -14.39 17.67 17.92
C LYS A 203 -12.98 17.12 18.10
N ILE A 204 -11.94 17.91 17.82
CA ILE A 204 -10.54 17.44 17.88
C ILE A 204 -9.88 17.94 19.18
N ASN A 205 -9.39 16.99 19.97
CA ASN A 205 -8.58 17.25 21.15
C ASN A 205 -7.15 16.77 20.91
N PHE A 206 -6.17 17.37 21.60
CA PHE A 206 -4.76 17.00 21.47
C PHE A 206 -4.18 16.53 22.80
N ILE A 207 -3.46 15.43 22.76
CA ILE A 207 -2.56 14.96 23.81
C ILE A 207 -1.14 15.06 23.26
N TRP A 208 -0.41 16.07 23.73
CA TRP A 208 0.95 16.37 23.33
C TRP A 208 1.98 15.56 24.12
N ASN A 209 3.21 15.56 23.62
CA ASN A 209 4.37 14.95 24.26
C ASN A 209 4.16 13.50 24.68
N SER A 210 3.28 12.76 24.00
CA SER A 210 2.84 11.44 24.45
C SER A 210 2.97 10.39 23.35
N THR A 211 3.32 9.17 23.75
CA THR A 211 3.32 7.98 22.89
C THR A 211 2.33 6.95 23.41
N VAL A 212 1.87 6.07 22.52
CA VAL A 212 1.11 4.89 22.92
C VAL A 212 2.09 3.86 23.47
N ASP A 213 1.90 3.47 24.72
CA ASP A 213 2.66 2.41 25.40
C ASP A 213 1.97 1.05 25.21
N ASP A 214 0.64 1.02 25.14
CA ASP A 214 -0.14 -0.18 24.81
C ASP A 214 -1.53 0.16 24.24
N VAL A 215 -2.10 -0.77 23.46
CA VAL A 215 -3.50 -0.76 23.01
C VAL A 215 -4.30 -1.70 23.91
N VAL A 216 -5.32 -1.17 24.60
CA VAL A 216 -6.06 -1.91 25.63
C VAL A 216 -7.35 -2.47 25.04
N GLY A 217 -7.61 -3.76 25.27
CA GLY A 217 -8.84 -4.43 24.87
C GLY A 217 -8.72 -5.95 24.87
N GLU A 218 -9.80 -6.67 25.16
CA GLU A 218 -9.87 -8.14 25.01
C GLU A 218 -10.15 -8.48 23.54
N ASP A 219 -11.40 -8.54 23.11
CA ASP A 219 -11.76 -8.85 21.72
C ASP A 219 -11.74 -7.62 20.79
N LYS A 220 -11.87 -6.43 21.36
CA LYS A 220 -11.88 -5.15 20.66
C LYS A 220 -11.23 -4.06 21.49
N VAL A 221 -10.79 -2.99 20.83
CA VAL A 221 -10.24 -1.81 21.50
C VAL A 221 -11.23 -1.23 22.51
N SER A 222 -10.73 -0.95 23.72
CA SER A 222 -11.42 -0.21 24.78
C SER A 222 -10.64 1.00 25.29
N GLY A 223 -9.39 1.17 24.86
CA GLY A 223 -8.60 2.36 25.17
C GLY A 223 -7.13 2.26 24.79
N LEU A 224 -6.36 3.25 25.22
CA LEU A 224 -4.91 3.34 25.06
C LEU A 224 -4.24 3.57 26.41
N LYS A 225 -3.06 2.98 26.61
CA LYS A 225 -2.11 3.43 27.62
C LYS A 225 -1.16 4.41 26.98
N LEU A 226 -1.11 5.63 27.51
CA LEU A 226 -0.27 6.70 27.01
C LEU A 226 0.86 6.97 27.99
N LYS A 227 2.06 7.22 27.45
CA LYS A 227 3.23 7.65 28.21
C LYS A 227 3.65 9.04 27.76
N ASN A 228 3.64 9.99 28.69
CA ASN A 228 4.18 11.31 28.47
C ASN A 228 5.72 11.26 28.49
N LEU A 229 6.36 11.79 27.46
CA LEU A 229 7.80 11.75 27.24
C LEU A 229 8.56 12.84 28.00
N VAL A 230 7.87 13.82 28.57
CA VAL A 230 8.49 14.92 29.34
C VAL A 230 8.60 14.56 30.82
N ASP A 231 7.52 14.09 31.42
CA ASP A 231 7.46 13.78 32.86
C ASP A 231 7.42 12.27 33.18
N GLY A 232 7.30 11.42 32.15
CA GLY A 232 7.24 9.97 32.30
C GLY A 232 5.90 9.44 32.82
N THR A 233 4.89 10.31 33.00
CA THR A 233 3.58 9.90 33.52
C THR A 233 2.87 8.95 32.56
N VAL A 234 2.19 7.96 33.13
CA VAL A 234 1.37 7.01 32.40
C VAL A 234 -0.10 7.33 32.69
N SER A 235 -0.91 7.38 31.64
CA SER A 235 -2.35 7.66 31.73
C SER A 235 -3.14 6.75 30.81
N ASP A 236 -4.40 6.52 31.14
CA ASP A 236 -5.33 5.78 30.31
C ASP A 236 -6.21 6.75 29.50
N LEU A 237 -6.44 6.43 28.23
CA LEU A 237 -7.36 7.14 27.34
C LEU A 237 -8.45 6.17 26.88
N SER A 238 -9.70 6.39 27.29
CA SER A 238 -10.84 5.59 26.83
C SER A 238 -11.25 5.99 25.42
N VAL A 239 -11.07 5.07 24.48
CA VAL A 239 -11.46 5.18 23.07
C VAL A 239 -11.85 3.81 22.56
N THR A 240 -12.70 3.75 21.55
CA THR A 240 -13.13 2.49 20.92
C THR A 240 -12.47 2.25 19.57
N GLY A 241 -11.79 3.26 19.03
CA GLY A 241 -11.04 3.19 17.76
C GLY A 241 -9.70 3.92 17.85
N VAL A 242 -8.69 3.36 17.20
CA VAL A 242 -7.31 3.87 17.14
C VAL A 242 -6.86 3.84 15.69
N PHE A 243 -6.58 5.02 15.15
CA PHE A 243 -6.10 5.21 13.79
C PHE A 243 -4.63 5.59 13.82
N VAL A 244 -3.76 4.72 13.31
CA VAL A 244 -2.31 4.92 13.31
C VAL A 244 -1.89 5.61 12.01
N ALA A 245 -1.67 6.92 12.08
CA ALA A 245 -1.37 7.80 10.95
C ALA A 245 0.07 8.36 11.01
N ILE A 246 1.05 7.47 11.18
CA ILE A 246 2.49 7.81 11.28
C ILE A 246 3.26 7.68 9.95
N GLY A 247 2.52 7.45 8.87
CA GLY A 247 3.01 7.38 7.50
C GLY A 247 3.11 5.95 6.97
N ASN A 248 3.60 5.85 5.75
CA ASN A 248 3.79 4.59 5.04
C ASN A 248 5.20 4.55 4.45
N ASP A 249 5.68 3.34 4.20
CA ASP A 249 6.95 3.06 3.55
C ASP A 249 6.68 2.36 2.21
N PRO A 250 6.82 3.08 1.08
CA PRO A 250 6.75 2.47 -0.26
C PRO A 250 7.78 1.34 -0.38
N ARG A 251 7.39 0.20 -0.96
CA ARG A 251 8.27 -0.97 -1.07
C ARG A 251 9.25 -0.82 -2.25
N THR A 252 10.24 0.05 -2.07
CA THR A 252 11.21 0.45 -3.11
C THR A 252 12.62 -0.09 -2.88
N ASP A 253 12.83 -0.94 -1.87
CA ASP A 253 14.17 -1.41 -1.48
C ASP A 253 14.98 -2.06 -2.61
N LEU A 254 14.33 -2.80 -3.51
CA LEU A 254 14.98 -3.45 -4.64
C LEU A 254 15.35 -2.48 -5.77
N ILE A 255 14.82 -1.25 -5.76
CA ILE A 255 14.92 -0.31 -6.88
C ILE A 255 15.42 1.09 -6.50
N LYS A 256 15.61 1.38 -5.22
CA LYS A 256 15.91 2.73 -4.72
C LYS A 256 17.23 3.32 -5.22
N ASP A 257 18.17 2.47 -5.63
CA ASP A 257 19.48 2.87 -6.14
C ASP A 257 19.55 2.84 -7.68
N VAL A 258 18.46 2.46 -8.36
CA VAL A 258 18.43 2.29 -9.83
C VAL A 258 17.31 3.07 -10.51
N LEU A 259 16.22 3.38 -9.82
CA LEU A 259 15.12 4.23 -10.32
C LEU A 259 15.08 5.57 -9.61
N ASP A 260 14.57 6.58 -10.31
CA ASP A 260 14.31 7.88 -9.71
C ASP A 260 13.15 7.76 -8.71
N LEU A 261 13.37 8.26 -7.49
CA LEU A 261 12.36 8.32 -6.45
C LEU A 261 11.93 9.76 -6.18
N THR A 262 10.67 9.93 -5.77
CA THR A 262 10.14 11.20 -5.25
C THR A 262 10.73 11.50 -3.86
N PRO A 263 10.60 12.75 -3.35
CA PRO A 263 10.96 13.07 -1.97
C PRO A 263 10.22 12.22 -0.91
N GLU A 264 9.04 11.69 -1.25
CA GLU A 264 8.23 10.81 -0.42
C GLU A 264 8.71 9.34 -0.44
N GLY A 265 9.68 9.00 -1.30
CA GLY A 265 10.23 7.65 -1.46
C GLY A 265 9.42 6.74 -2.38
N THR A 266 8.40 7.27 -3.07
CA THR A 266 7.66 6.56 -4.12
C THR A 266 8.44 6.57 -5.44
N ILE A 267 8.18 5.61 -6.33
CA ILE A 267 8.77 5.60 -7.68
C ILE A 267 8.24 6.80 -8.47
N ALA A 268 9.14 7.59 -9.04
CA ALA A 268 8.77 8.71 -9.90
C ALA A 268 8.27 8.19 -11.27
N VAL A 269 7.14 8.74 -11.73
CA VAL A 269 6.56 8.41 -13.04
C VAL A 269 6.23 9.65 -13.87
N GLU A 270 6.19 9.49 -15.20
CA GLU A 270 5.91 10.60 -16.13
C GLU A 270 4.42 10.99 -16.15
N GLY A 271 4.08 12.03 -15.39
CA GLY A 271 2.76 12.66 -15.45
C GLY A 271 1.61 11.71 -15.06
N ARG A 272 0.74 11.37 -16.01
CA ARG A 272 -0.39 10.44 -15.81
C ARG A 272 -0.10 9.01 -16.31
N SER A 273 1.11 8.75 -16.81
CA SER A 273 1.52 7.43 -17.28
C SER A 273 2.06 6.58 -16.12
N SER A 274 2.54 5.38 -16.42
CA SER A 274 3.25 4.49 -15.50
C SER A 274 4.77 4.42 -15.77
N LYS A 275 5.29 5.20 -16.72
CA LYS A 275 6.68 5.15 -17.18
C LYS A 275 7.63 5.66 -16.09
N THR A 276 8.64 4.87 -15.77
CA THR A 276 9.71 5.25 -14.82
C THR A 276 10.91 5.86 -15.57
N SER A 277 11.99 6.18 -14.84
CA SER A 277 13.24 6.68 -15.42
C SER A 277 13.98 5.67 -16.32
N ILE A 278 13.60 4.39 -16.30
CA ILE A 278 14.18 3.34 -17.13
C ILE A 278 13.17 2.87 -18.20
N PRO A 279 13.50 2.96 -19.50
CA PRO A 279 12.68 2.39 -20.57
C PRO A 279 12.43 0.89 -20.38
N GLY A 280 11.17 0.48 -20.57
CA GLY A 280 10.70 -0.89 -20.33
C GLY A 280 10.42 -1.20 -18.86
N VAL A 281 10.55 -0.24 -17.95
CA VAL A 281 10.17 -0.40 -16.53
C VAL A 281 9.04 0.57 -16.22
N PHE A 282 7.95 0.03 -15.70
CA PHE A 282 6.72 0.73 -15.36
C PHE A 282 6.39 0.50 -13.90
N ALA A 283 5.60 1.41 -13.29
CA ALA A 283 5.19 1.28 -11.90
C ALA A 283 3.72 1.65 -11.68
N ALA A 284 3.06 0.98 -10.74
CA ALA A 284 1.63 1.14 -10.47
C ALA A 284 1.25 0.85 -9.02
N GLY A 285 0.14 1.43 -8.57
CA GLY A 285 -0.38 1.31 -7.21
C GLY A 285 0.33 2.21 -6.21
N ASP A 286 0.25 1.85 -4.94
CA ASP A 286 0.74 2.68 -3.84
C ASP A 286 2.25 2.94 -3.87
N VAL A 287 3.02 2.15 -4.64
CA VAL A 287 4.46 2.38 -4.83
C VAL A 287 4.75 3.66 -5.64
N VAL A 288 3.77 4.20 -6.38
CA VAL A 288 3.86 5.49 -7.08
C VAL A 288 2.98 6.58 -6.46
N ASP A 289 2.04 6.22 -5.59
CA ASP A 289 1.00 7.12 -5.10
C ASP A 289 1.15 7.44 -3.59
N PRO A 290 1.73 8.60 -3.24
CA PRO A 290 1.82 9.02 -1.84
C PRO A 290 0.50 9.61 -1.31
N THR A 291 -0.49 9.83 -2.17
CA THR A 291 -1.66 10.67 -1.86
C THR A 291 -2.91 9.82 -1.62
N TYR A 292 -3.41 9.12 -2.65
CA TYR A 292 -4.74 8.51 -2.59
C TYR A 292 -4.74 7.17 -1.88
N ARG A 293 -3.83 6.25 -2.26
CA ARG A 293 -3.62 4.95 -1.58
C ARG A 293 -4.93 4.18 -1.34
N GLN A 294 -5.69 3.98 -2.41
CA GLN A 294 -6.95 3.24 -2.39
C GLN A 294 -6.89 2.07 -3.37
N ALA A 295 -7.56 0.97 -3.04
CA ALA A 295 -7.59 -0.21 -3.92
C ALA A 295 -8.08 0.13 -5.33
N ILE A 296 -9.07 1.01 -5.47
CA ILE A 296 -9.60 1.41 -6.78
C ILE A 296 -8.64 2.30 -7.58
N THR A 297 -7.87 3.20 -6.92
CA THR A 297 -6.85 4.00 -7.61
C THR A 297 -5.65 3.13 -8.01
N ALA A 298 -5.29 2.16 -7.16
CA ALA A 298 -4.30 1.15 -7.47
C ALA A 298 -4.71 0.28 -8.67
N SER A 299 -5.96 -0.20 -8.72
CA SER A 299 -6.48 -0.90 -9.91
C SER A 299 -6.41 -0.03 -11.17
N GLY A 300 -6.83 1.23 -11.08
CA GLY A 300 -6.77 2.18 -12.19
C GLY A 300 -5.36 2.38 -12.72
N SER A 301 -4.37 2.57 -11.85
CA SER A 301 -2.97 2.70 -12.25
C SER A 301 -2.38 1.40 -12.79
N GLY A 302 -2.81 0.23 -12.30
CA GLY A 302 -2.44 -1.07 -12.88
C GLY A 302 -2.92 -1.23 -14.33
N CYS A 303 -4.12 -0.74 -14.64
CA CYS A 303 -4.63 -0.68 -16.01
C CYS A 303 -3.77 0.26 -16.89
N VAL A 304 -3.44 1.46 -16.39
CA VAL A 304 -2.54 2.39 -17.09
C VAL A 304 -1.20 1.71 -17.40
N ALA A 305 -0.62 0.98 -16.44
CA ALA A 305 0.65 0.28 -16.64
C ALA A 305 0.59 -0.82 -17.69
N ALA A 306 -0.49 -1.61 -17.72
CA ALA A 306 -0.66 -2.62 -18.76
C ALA A 306 -0.74 -2.01 -20.17
N ILE A 307 -1.47 -0.90 -20.31
CA ILE A 307 -1.63 -0.21 -21.61
C ILE A 307 -0.33 0.44 -22.05
N ASP A 308 0.42 1.05 -21.12
CA ASP A 308 1.74 1.62 -21.43
C ASP A 308 2.76 0.54 -21.84
N VAL A 309 2.69 -0.65 -21.22
CA VAL A 309 3.49 -1.82 -21.64
C VAL A 309 3.11 -2.24 -23.06
N GLU A 310 1.82 -2.35 -23.37
CA GLU A 310 1.35 -2.74 -24.71
C GLU A 310 1.90 -1.77 -25.78
N HIS A 311 1.77 -0.46 -25.55
CA HIS A 311 2.32 0.55 -26.46
C HIS A 311 3.84 0.44 -26.60
N TYR A 312 4.55 0.30 -25.47
CA TYR A 312 6.01 0.17 -25.49
C TYR A 312 6.47 -1.04 -26.29
N LEU A 313 5.83 -2.20 -26.11
CA LEU A 313 6.18 -3.41 -26.84
C LEU A 313 5.87 -3.31 -28.34
N ALA A 314 4.80 -2.60 -28.71
CA ALA A 314 4.44 -2.35 -30.11
C ALA A 314 5.46 -1.45 -30.84
N ASP A 315 6.12 -0.55 -30.10
CA ASP A 315 7.14 0.37 -30.62
C ASP A 315 8.55 -0.26 -30.69
N LEU A 316 8.75 -1.46 -30.13
CA LEU A 316 10.04 -2.15 -30.22
C LEU A 316 10.32 -2.64 -31.66
N PRO A 317 11.58 -2.55 -32.13
CA PRO A 317 11.96 -3.13 -33.41
C PRO A 317 11.66 -4.63 -33.45
N ALA A 318 11.10 -5.09 -34.57
CA ALA A 318 10.83 -6.50 -34.84
C ALA A 318 12.10 -7.35 -34.97
#